data_AF-A0A9E5FXG5-F1
#
_entry.id   AF-A0A9E5FXG5-F1
#
_cell.length_a   1.000
_cell.length_b   1.000
_cell.length_c   1.000
_cell.angle_alpha   90.00
_cell.angle_beta   90.00
_cell.angle_gamma   90.00
#
_symmetry.space_group_name_H-M   'P 1'
#
loop_
_entity.id
_entity.type
_entity.pdbx_description
1 polymer ?
#
loop_
_entity_poly.entity_id
_entity_poly.type
_entity_poly.pdbx_seq_one_letter_code
_entity_poly.pdbx_strand_id
1 'polypeptide(L)'
;MISGNAPVGAAAAIPAEAAAPLGSSWNSRADQYVAAARTRTLDECKAKGIALPKDFLAWIDRDPVLRASVYGCRNNPLPVLLALRSLEIDLGEKTVRTDYPQLALAFAIQDSYAKRTPKAGGWNDADGAVAPDSLPDVSPRAPLALNIPGDPRVPVDTKDSKRTLDRDDHMVNFLEDHALIEVDVKAQELPPLEYDSKGIAKPRGQAVEVTRKVARPLVAADVIASAGLQREFNAYMEAHGQSVRLECGDGAVGWNSTDAVNDAELRKRIAAAHEMFQAAYRAKGRMPAERDAAPTPAESMAWFIRNDRWKFPDDVRAARAWPRFPLNAPWPVLLMLAADDQPLREREEIWAKFRDTGEMRTYGEYIGDIAQQFDMQSARRLSPFPYSYGSIQMMWKDGGVCGTMGNIGARTERICGVPASTAGQPGHCAMVQMDFDAKARTYTCKGGQYATGGDEVTGVHAGWNYDDKGGRRPMIFHQTVAWGVNVGLEYGDAPRVECAARGATRQGVRQILSRRIGTQSIRDDSGGGSIRRCARRQDRQEHA
;
A
#
# COMPACT_ATOMS: atom_id res chain seq x y z
N MET A 1 32.72 -33.09 -47.27
CA MET A 1 33.73 -32.38 -48.07
C MET A 1 33.03 -31.29 -48.87
N ILE A 2 33.73 -30.16 -49.10
CA ILE A 2 33.35 -28.97 -49.88
C ILE A 2 32.37 -28.05 -49.10
N SER A 3 32.78 -27.04 -48.33
CA SER A 3 33.54 -25.78 -48.60
C SER A 3 32.87 -24.83 -49.60
N GLY A 4 32.45 -23.65 -49.12
CA GLY A 4 32.02 -22.55 -49.99
C GLY A 4 31.44 -21.37 -49.23
N ASN A 5 32.31 -20.52 -48.68
CA ASN A 5 31.97 -19.15 -48.25
C ASN A 5 31.65 -18.29 -49.48
N ALA A 6 30.60 -17.47 -49.40
CA ALA A 6 30.33 -16.35 -50.31
C ALA A 6 29.91 -15.10 -49.49
N PRO A 7 30.18 -13.89 -50.00
CA PRO A 7 30.57 -12.74 -49.18
C PRO A 7 29.41 -11.84 -48.73
N VAL A 8 29.68 -11.11 -47.65
CA VAL A 8 28.87 -10.04 -47.07
C VAL A 8 28.68 -8.91 -48.10
N GLY A 9 27.44 -8.69 -48.53
CA GLY A 9 27.04 -7.53 -49.31
C GLY A 9 27.03 -6.28 -48.43
N ALA A 10 27.77 -5.25 -48.83
CA ALA A 10 27.79 -3.95 -48.20
C ALA A 10 26.39 -3.31 -48.22
N ALA A 11 25.81 -3.07 -47.05
CA ALA A 11 24.61 -2.26 -46.91
C ALA A 11 24.95 -0.81 -47.25
N ALA A 12 24.25 -0.26 -48.24
CA ALA A 12 24.36 1.12 -48.66
C ALA A 12 24.09 2.06 -47.47
N ALA A 13 25.01 2.99 -47.24
CA ALA A 13 24.87 4.04 -46.26
C ALA A 13 23.70 4.96 -46.65
N ILE A 14 22.66 4.98 -45.81
CA ILE A 14 21.60 5.99 -45.87
C ILE A 14 22.24 7.33 -45.48
N PRO A 15 22.04 8.43 -46.24
CA PRO A 15 22.59 9.73 -45.87
C PRO A 15 22.03 10.13 -44.51
N ALA A 16 22.92 10.50 -43.59
CA ALA A 16 22.55 11.12 -42.33
C ALA A 16 22.00 12.52 -42.63
N GLU A 17 20.71 12.60 -42.90
CA GLU A 17 19.99 13.86 -42.90
C GLU A 17 20.00 14.39 -41.46
N ALA A 18 20.74 15.47 -41.24
CA ALA A 18 20.89 16.11 -39.94
C ALA A 18 19.51 16.61 -39.49
N ALA A 19 18.85 15.82 -38.63
CA ALA A 19 17.65 16.25 -37.94
C ALA A 19 17.96 17.51 -37.13
N ALA A 20 17.28 18.61 -37.46
CA ALA A 20 17.35 19.86 -36.72
C ALA A 20 17.04 19.65 -35.22
N PRO A 21 17.65 20.43 -34.31
CA PRO A 21 17.52 20.22 -32.88
C PRO A 21 16.08 20.42 -32.43
N LEU A 22 15.43 19.35 -31.96
CA LEU A 22 14.09 19.34 -31.36
C LEU A 22 13.98 20.13 -30.03
N GLY A 23 15.04 20.83 -29.59
CA GLY A 23 15.16 21.40 -28.24
C GLY A 23 14.54 22.77 -28.03
N SER A 24 14.55 23.68 -29.02
CA SER A 24 14.13 25.08 -28.80
C SER A 24 12.63 25.32 -29.03
N SER A 25 12.06 24.72 -30.07
CA SER A 25 10.65 24.94 -30.45
C SER A 25 9.66 24.25 -29.49
N TRP A 26 10.03 23.10 -28.92
CA TRP A 26 9.17 22.39 -27.95
C TRP A 26 9.12 23.08 -26.59
N ASN A 27 10.26 23.57 -26.09
CA ASN A 27 10.31 24.33 -24.83
C ASN A 27 9.42 25.58 -24.93
N SER A 28 9.46 26.30 -26.07
CA SER A 28 8.58 27.45 -26.30
C SER A 28 7.08 27.11 -26.31
N ARG A 29 6.69 25.91 -26.75
CA ARG A 29 5.29 25.47 -26.76
C ARG A 29 4.82 25.04 -25.37
N ALA A 30 5.66 24.36 -24.61
CA ALA A 30 5.38 24.00 -23.21
C ALA A 30 5.23 25.26 -22.35
N ASP A 31 6.13 26.24 -22.52
CA ASP A 31 6.04 27.52 -21.81
C ASP A 31 4.77 28.30 -22.18
N GLN A 32 4.40 28.35 -23.47
CA GLN A 32 3.15 28.96 -23.92
C GLN A 32 1.92 28.26 -23.33
N TYR A 33 1.92 26.93 -23.28
CA TYR A 33 0.85 26.14 -22.67
C TYR A 33 0.71 26.46 -21.18
N VAL A 34 1.81 26.44 -20.42
CA VAL A 34 1.84 26.76 -18.98
C VAL A 34 1.38 28.19 -18.73
N ALA A 35 1.84 29.16 -19.52
CA ALA A 35 1.43 30.55 -19.40
C ALA A 35 -0.07 30.73 -19.68
N ALA A 36 -0.59 30.09 -20.73
CA ALA A 36 -2.00 30.14 -21.07
C ALA A 36 -2.87 29.45 -20.00
N ALA A 37 -2.43 28.30 -19.47
CA ALA A 37 -3.10 27.58 -18.39
C ALA A 37 -3.18 28.46 -17.13
N ARG A 38 -2.04 29.05 -16.72
CA ARG A 38 -2.00 30.00 -15.60
C ARG A 38 -3.01 31.13 -15.75
N THR A 39 -3.06 31.80 -16.90
CA THR A 39 -4.01 32.90 -17.14
C THR A 39 -5.45 32.43 -16.97
N ARG A 40 -5.84 31.32 -17.63
CA ARG A 40 -7.20 30.78 -17.51
C ARG A 40 -7.57 30.44 -16.07
N THR A 41 -6.65 29.83 -15.33
CA THR A 41 -6.89 29.44 -13.93
C THR A 41 -7.09 30.62 -13.01
N LEU A 42 -6.29 31.68 -13.17
CA LEU A 42 -6.46 32.89 -12.35
C LEU A 42 -7.73 33.66 -12.70
N ASP A 43 -8.14 33.66 -13.97
CA ASP A 43 -9.41 34.24 -14.38
C ASP A 43 -10.60 33.42 -13.84
N GLU A 44 -10.48 32.09 -13.79
CA GLU A 44 -11.46 31.22 -13.15
C GLU A 44 -11.55 31.47 -11.63
N CYS A 45 -10.42 31.66 -10.93
CA CYS A 45 -10.43 32.08 -9.52
C CYS A 45 -11.21 33.38 -9.33
N LYS A 46 -10.94 34.41 -10.15
CA LYS A 46 -11.67 35.69 -10.08
C LYS A 46 -13.17 35.51 -10.34
N ALA A 47 -13.53 34.76 -11.37
CA ALA A 47 -14.93 34.48 -11.71
C ALA A 47 -15.68 33.75 -10.58
N LYS A 48 -14.98 32.91 -9.81
CA LYS A 48 -15.52 32.20 -8.63
C LYS A 48 -15.39 32.99 -7.32
N GLY A 49 -14.89 34.23 -7.35
CA GLY A 49 -14.68 35.04 -6.13
C GLY A 49 -13.58 34.52 -5.20
N ILE A 50 -12.66 33.68 -5.70
CA ILE A 50 -11.56 33.11 -4.92
C ILE A 50 -10.37 34.07 -4.98
N ALA A 51 -10.03 34.66 -3.83
CA ALA A 51 -8.86 35.52 -3.69
C ALA A 51 -7.64 34.71 -3.24
N LEU A 52 -6.55 34.75 -4.04
CA LEU A 52 -5.26 34.15 -3.70
C LEU A 52 -4.24 35.23 -3.32
N PRO A 53 -3.40 35.00 -2.28
CA PRO A 53 -2.35 35.95 -1.91
C PRO A 53 -1.36 36.20 -3.05
N LYS A 54 -0.93 37.45 -3.24
CA LYS A 54 -0.01 37.82 -4.33
C LYS A 54 1.37 37.18 -4.16
N ASP A 55 1.84 37.10 -2.92
CA ASP A 55 3.10 36.47 -2.53
C ASP A 55 3.08 34.95 -2.76
N PHE A 56 1.94 34.29 -2.53
CA PHE A 56 1.75 32.86 -2.85
C PHE A 56 1.92 32.59 -4.35
N LEU A 57 1.28 33.41 -5.19
CA LEU A 57 1.42 33.29 -6.65
C LEU A 57 2.84 33.62 -7.11
N ALA A 58 3.46 34.66 -6.54
CA ALA A 58 4.83 35.02 -6.86
C ALA A 58 5.84 33.92 -6.49
N TRP A 59 5.60 33.20 -5.39
CA TRP A 59 6.41 32.04 -5.01
C TRP A 59 6.32 30.93 -6.07
N ILE A 60 5.11 30.58 -6.53
CA ILE A 60 4.92 29.58 -7.59
C ILE A 60 5.62 30.02 -8.88
N ASP A 61 5.43 31.27 -9.29
CA ASP A 61 5.91 31.77 -10.58
C ASP A 61 7.43 31.98 -10.64
N ARG A 62 8.09 32.14 -9.49
CA ARG A 62 9.53 32.37 -9.39
C ARG A 62 10.34 31.15 -9.83
N ASP A 63 9.82 29.95 -9.62
CA ASP A 63 10.47 28.70 -10.00
C ASP A 63 9.76 28.10 -11.24
N PRO A 64 10.42 28.07 -12.42
CA PRO A 64 9.85 27.50 -13.63
C PRO A 64 9.37 26.05 -13.46
N VAL A 65 10.06 25.25 -12.64
CA VAL A 65 9.69 23.85 -12.35
C VAL A 65 8.41 23.79 -11.53
N LEU A 66 8.32 24.60 -10.47
CA LEU A 66 7.12 24.69 -9.63
C LEU A 66 5.92 25.19 -10.43
N ARG A 67 6.12 26.25 -11.23
CA ARG A 67 5.10 26.81 -12.13
C ARG A 67 4.60 25.77 -13.13
N ALA A 68 5.51 25.04 -13.80
CA ALA A 68 5.14 23.98 -14.72
C ALA A 68 4.42 22.82 -14.02
N SER A 69 4.81 22.49 -12.79
CA SER A 69 4.15 21.43 -12.02
C SER A 69 2.72 21.82 -11.64
N VAL A 70 2.49 23.04 -11.17
CA VAL A 70 1.15 23.52 -10.78
C VAL A 70 0.23 23.66 -11.99
N TYR A 71 0.69 24.32 -13.05
CA TYR A 71 -0.18 24.69 -14.19
C TYR A 71 -0.14 23.70 -15.36
N GLY A 72 0.84 22.79 -15.39
CA GLY A 72 1.11 21.92 -16.53
C GLY A 72 0.80 20.44 -16.34
N CYS A 73 0.51 19.99 -15.11
CA CYS A 73 0.21 18.59 -14.84
C CYS A 73 -1.22 18.17 -15.23
N ARG A 74 -2.14 19.14 -15.41
CA ARG A 74 -3.56 18.93 -15.68
C ARG A 74 -4.10 19.84 -16.75
N ASN A 75 -5.15 19.41 -17.45
CA ASN A 75 -5.87 20.31 -18.35
C ASN A 75 -6.58 21.42 -17.55
N ASN A 76 -7.15 21.07 -16.39
CA ASN A 76 -7.62 22.02 -15.40
C ASN A 76 -6.71 22.02 -14.16
N PRO A 77 -5.81 23.01 -13.99
CA PRO A 77 -4.91 23.07 -12.85
C PRO A 77 -5.52 23.79 -11.63
N LEU A 78 -6.76 24.32 -11.72
CA LEU A 78 -7.40 25.00 -10.59
C LEU A 78 -7.42 24.14 -9.30
N PRO A 79 -7.80 22.85 -9.33
CA PRO A 79 -7.79 22.03 -8.12
C PRO A 79 -6.39 21.86 -7.52
N VAL A 80 -5.34 21.79 -8.34
CA VAL A 80 -3.94 21.68 -7.87
C VAL A 80 -3.51 22.95 -7.16
N LEU A 81 -3.78 24.12 -7.77
CA LEU A 81 -3.46 25.43 -7.21
C LEU A 81 -4.15 25.64 -5.85
N LEU A 82 -5.43 25.29 -5.76
CA LEU A 82 -6.21 25.45 -4.53
C LEU A 82 -5.80 24.43 -3.47
N ALA A 83 -5.48 23.18 -3.84
CA ALA A 83 -4.99 22.18 -2.89
C ALA A 83 -3.65 22.59 -2.28
N LEU A 84 -2.73 23.13 -3.09
CA LEU A 84 -1.44 23.63 -2.60
C LEU A 84 -1.63 24.81 -1.63
N ARG A 85 -2.57 25.72 -1.93
CA ARG A 85 -2.92 26.81 -1.00
C ARG A 85 -3.59 26.29 0.27
N SER A 86 -4.44 25.28 0.17
CA SER A 86 -5.11 24.65 1.30
C SER A 86 -4.08 24.04 2.26
N LEU A 87 -3.11 23.29 1.74
CA LEU A 87 -1.99 22.73 2.52
C LEU A 87 -1.18 23.82 3.23
N GLU A 88 -0.96 24.97 2.58
CA GLU A 88 -0.25 26.09 3.18
C GLU A 88 -1.00 26.74 4.34
N ILE A 89 -2.33 26.83 4.24
CA ILE A 89 -3.18 27.31 5.34
C ILE A 89 -3.07 26.36 6.53
N ASP A 90 -3.09 25.05 6.29
CA ASP A 90 -3.05 24.04 7.35
C ASP A 90 -1.66 23.87 7.99
N LEU A 91 -0.60 23.86 7.18
CA LEU A 91 0.75 23.46 7.60
C LEU A 91 1.74 24.64 7.71
N GLY A 92 1.33 25.82 7.23
CA GLY A 92 2.11 27.05 7.25
C GLY A 92 3.07 27.21 6.05
N GLU A 93 3.37 28.47 5.74
CA GLU A 93 4.22 28.87 4.61
C GLU A 93 5.62 28.25 4.67
N LYS A 94 6.25 28.21 5.85
CA LYS A 94 7.60 27.62 5.98
C LYS A 94 7.61 26.15 5.56
N THR A 95 6.61 25.39 6.01
CA THR A 95 6.52 23.95 5.71
C THR A 95 6.31 23.72 4.22
N VAL A 96 5.34 24.42 3.62
CA VAL A 96 4.95 24.20 2.22
C VAL A 96 5.89 24.86 1.22
N ARG A 97 6.37 26.07 1.49
CA ARG A 97 7.18 26.84 0.52
C ARG A 97 8.68 26.54 0.61
N THR A 98 9.17 26.08 1.76
CA THR A 98 10.61 25.94 2.02
C THR A 98 11.00 24.51 2.40
N ASP A 99 10.38 23.94 3.43
CA ASP A 99 10.88 22.70 4.03
C ASP A 99 10.53 21.45 3.22
N TYR A 100 9.31 21.39 2.66
CA TYR A 100 8.77 20.24 1.92
C TYR A 100 7.91 20.62 0.69
N PRO A 101 8.38 21.50 -0.22
CA PRO A 101 7.57 21.95 -1.37
C PRO A 101 7.22 20.82 -2.35
N GLN A 102 8.13 19.86 -2.54
CA GLN A 102 7.88 18.72 -3.43
C GLN A 102 6.86 17.72 -2.86
N LEU A 103 6.87 17.51 -1.54
CA LEU A 103 5.84 16.71 -0.87
C LEU A 103 4.47 17.38 -0.97
N ALA A 104 4.40 18.71 -0.74
CA ALA A 104 3.17 19.48 -0.88
C ALA A 104 2.58 19.37 -2.30
N LEU A 105 3.44 19.48 -3.33
CA LEU A 105 3.05 19.25 -4.71
C LEU A 105 2.53 17.84 -4.95
N ALA A 106 3.19 16.80 -4.41
CA ALA A 106 2.75 15.42 -4.58
C ALA A 106 1.32 15.21 -4.04
N PHE A 107 1.02 15.72 -2.84
CA PHE A 107 -0.33 15.69 -2.27
C PHE A 107 -1.33 16.52 -3.09
N ALA A 108 -0.97 17.77 -3.42
CA ALA A 108 -1.85 18.65 -4.19
C ALA A 108 -2.21 18.06 -5.57
N ILE A 109 -1.26 17.43 -6.25
CA ILE A 109 -1.49 16.78 -7.55
C ILE A 109 -2.30 15.50 -7.36
N GLN A 110 -1.90 14.62 -6.44
CA GLN A 110 -2.58 13.34 -6.21
C GLN A 110 -4.07 13.53 -5.88
N ASP A 111 -4.38 14.39 -4.91
CA ASP A 111 -5.74 14.58 -4.41
C ASP A 111 -6.61 15.39 -5.39
N SER A 112 -5.98 16.09 -6.33
CA SER A 112 -6.71 16.70 -7.42
C SER A 112 -7.37 15.65 -8.34
N TYR A 113 -6.80 14.44 -8.42
CA TYR A 113 -7.34 13.35 -9.25
C TYR A 113 -8.14 12.32 -8.47
N ALA A 114 -7.81 12.11 -7.20
CA ALA A 114 -8.38 11.06 -6.38
C ALA A 114 -9.11 11.65 -5.17
N LYS A 115 -10.45 11.57 -5.21
CA LYS A 115 -11.32 11.89 -4.08
C LYS A 115 -11.01 10.93 -2.94
N ARG A 116 -10.42 11.46 -1.86
CA ARG A 116 -10.41 10.78 -0.57
C ARG A 116 -11.84 10.78 -0.03
N THR A 117 -12.36 9.60 0.28
CA THR A 117 -13.64 9.50 1.00
C THR A 117 -13.36 9.44 2.50
N PRO A 118 -14.23 10.00 3.36
CA PRO A 118 -14.10 9.83 4.81
C PRO A 118 -14.09 8.35 5.23
N LYS A 119 -14.72 7.49 4.43
CA LYS A 119 -14.58 6.03 4.54
C LYS A 119 -13.24 5.60 3.94
N ALA A 120 -12.40 4.95 4.74
CA ALA A 120 -11.20 4.31 4.22
C ALA A 120 -11.58 3.21 3.20
N GLY A 121 -10.76 3.00 2.17
CA GLY A 121 -11.01 1.98 1.16
C GLY A 121 -11.16 0.57 1.75
N GLY A 122 -11.80 -0.36 1.03
CA GLY A 122 -11.99 -1.73 1.53
C GLY A 122 -10.69 -2.54 1.54
N TRP A 123 -10.19 -2.85 0.34
CA TRP A 123 -9.10 -3.82 0.14
C TRP A 123 -7.87 -3.25 -0.56
N ASN A 124 -8.04 -2.53 -1.68
CA ASN A 124 -6.94 -1.92 -2.42
C ASN A 124 -6.85 -0.41 -2.19
N ASP A 125 -5.63 0.13 -2.29
CA ASP A 125 -5.40 1.58 -2.26
C ASP A 125 -6.12 2.25 -3.43
N ALA A 126 -6.83 3.36 -3.15
CA ALA A 126 -7.51 4.18 -4.16
C ALA A 126 -8.52 3.41 -5.05
N ASP A 127 -9.05 2.26 -4.60
CA ASP A 127 -10.06 1.51 -5.33
C ASP A 127 -11.34 2.35 -5.45
N GLY A 128 -11.75 2.64 -6.69
CA GLY A 128 -12.88 3.54 -6.97
C GLY A 128 -12.58 5.03 -6.79
N ALA A 129 -11.32 5.45 -6.75
CA ALA A 129 -10.96 6.87 -6.73
C ALA A 129 -11.49 7.60 -7.97
N VAL A 130 -12.35 8.59 -7.74
CA VAL A 130 -12.90 9.49 -8.76
C VAL A 130 -12.35 10.89 -8.57
N ALA A 131 -12.42 11.74 -9.59
CA ALA A 131 -12.11 13.15 -9.40
C ALA A 131 -13.06 13.76 -8.34
N PRO A 132 -12.56 14.60 -7.42
CA PRO A 132 -13.42 15.28 -6.46
C PRO A 132 -14.35 16.26 -7.17
N ASP A 133 -15.64 16.22 -6.81
CA ASP A 133 -16.67 17.10 -7.38
C ASP A 133 -16.55 18.55 -6.84
N SER A 134 -15.91 18.71 -5.68
CA SER A 134 -15.73 19.98 -4.97
C SER A 134 -14.28 20.47 -5.06
N LEU A 135 -14.10 21.78 -5.19
CA LEU A 135 -12.79 22.40 -5.11
C LEU A 135 -12.23 22.37 -3.68
N PRO A 136 -10.89 22.32 -3.50
CA PRO A 136 -10.25 22.43 -2.19
C PRO A 136 -10.62 23.73 -1.48
N ASP A 137 -10.88 23.64 -0.16
CA ASP A 137 -11.20 24.80 0.67
C ASP A 137 -9.95 25.65 0.92
N VAL A 138 -10.04 26.94 0.60
CA VAL A 138 -9.00 27.95 0.82
C VAL A 138 -9.44 29.06 1.77
N SER A 139 -10.54 28.85 2.51
CA SER A 139 -11.01 29.77 3.54
C SER A 139 -9.99 29.88 4.68
N PRO A 140 -9.85 31.07 5.31
CA PRO A 140 -9.00 31.22 6.47
C PRO A 140 -9.45 30.32 7.62
N ARG A 141 -8.50 29.56 8.19
CA ARG A 141 -8.72 28.67 9.35
C ARG A 141 -7.44 28.56 10.17
N ALA A 142 -7.57 28.04 11.39
CA ALA A 142 -6.43 27.80 12.25
C ALA A 142 -5.51 26.73 11.65
N PRO A 143 -4.19 26.79 11.90
CA PRO A 143 -3.27 25.73 11.51
C PRO A 143 -3.73 24.37 12.03
N LEU A 144 -3.50 23.32 11.24
CA LEU A 144 -3.85 21.96 11.59
C LEU A 144 -3.08 21.52 12.84
N ALA A 145 -3.81 21.04 13.83
CA ALA A 145 -3.26 20.24 14.92
C ALA A 145 -3.42 18.76 14.57
N LEU A 146 -2.32 18.06 14.29
CA LEU A 146 -2.34 16.63 13.99
C LEU A 146 -2.83 15.85 15.23
N ASN A 147 -4.01 15.24 15.11
CA ASN A 147 -4.59 14.38 16.13
C ASN A 147 -4.68 12.94 15.63
N ILE A 148 -4.06 12.00 16.34
CA ILE A 148 -4.16 10.57 16.02
C ILE A 148 -5.20 9.98 16.98
N PRO A 149 -6.33 9.46 16.48
CA PRO A 149 -7.39 8.96 17.34
C PRO A 149 -6.94 7.71 18.11
N GLY A 150 -7.48 7.55 19.32
CA GLY A 150 -7.32 6.35 20.14
C GLY A 150 -8.20 5.20 19.67
N ASP A 151 -8.27 4.14 20.47
CA ASP A 151 -9.16 3.00 20.20
C ASP A 151 -10.64 3.45 20.16
N PRO A 152 -11.36 3.26 19.05
CA PRO A 152 -12.74 3.73 18.90
C PRO A 152 -13.76 2.84 19.61
N ARG A 153 -13.35 1.70 20.17
CA ARG A 153 -14.25 0.76 20.82
C ARG A 153 -14.81 1.34 22.12
N VAL A 154 -16.13 1.21 22.29
CA VAL A 154 -16.82 1.53 23.54
C VAL A 154 -17.42 0.23 24.09
N PRO A 155 -16.76 -0.42 25.06
CA PRO A 155 -17.25 -1.67 25.62
C PRO A 155 -18.64 -1.49 26.25
N VAL A 156 -19.56 -2.38 25.90
CA VAL A 156 -20.83 -2.53 26.60
C VAL A 156 -20.62 -3.50 27.76
N ASP A 157 -21.14 -3.15 28.94
CA ASP A 157 -21.21 -4.09 30.06
C ASP A 157 -22.28 -5.14 29.74
N THR A 158 -21.84 -6.31 29.30
CA THR A 158 -22.69 -7.42 28.85
C THR A 158 -23.48 -8.09 29.99
N LYS A 159 -23.25 -7.67 31.24
CA LYS A 159 -23.83 -8.24 32.46
C LYS A 159 -24.59 -7.24 33.33
N ASP A 160 -24.74 -6.00 32.86
CA ASP A 160 -25.47 -4.97 33.60
C ASP A 160 -26.91 -5.42 33.86
N SER A 161 -27.24 -5.63 35.14
CA SER A 161 -28.56 -6.08 35.57
C SER A 161 -29.66 -5.03 35.41
N LYS A 162 -29.30 -3.79 35.05
CA LYS A 162 -30.25 -2.68 34.86
C LYS A 162 -30.85 -2.63 33.45
N ARG A 163 -30.37 -3.46 32.54
CA ARG A 163 -30.83 -3.53 31.14
C ARG A 163 -31.31 -4.93 30.81
N THR A 164 -32.25 -5.01 29.88
CA THR A 164 -32.60 -6.29 29.27
C THR A 164 -31.42 -6.73 28.41
N LEU A 165 -30.92 -7.95 28.65
CA LEU A 165 -29.86 -8.55 27.85
C LEU A 165 -30.46 -9.00 26.51
N ASP A 166 -29.79 -8.65 25.42
CA ASP A 166 -30.16 -9.10 24.08
C ASP A 166 -29.33 -10.33 23.65
N ARG A 167 -29.60 -10.83 22.45
CA ARG A 167 -28.88 -11.96 21.85
C ARG A 167 -27.36 -11.77 21.91
N ASP A 168 -26.88 -10.59 21.56
CA ASP A 168 -25.46 -10.32 21.40
C ASP A 168 -24.76 -10.23 22.77
N ASP A 169 -25.47 -9.83 23.83
CA ASP A 169 -24.98 -9.90 25.21
C ASP A 169 -24.74 -11.34 25.64
N HIS A 170 -25.73 -12.20 25.41
CA HIS A 170 -25.64 -13.62 25.72
C HIS A 170 -24.50 -14.29 24.93
N MET A 171 -24.34 -13.94 23.65
CA MET A 171 -23.23 -14.46 22.85
C MET A 171 -21.85 -14.08 23.43
N VAL A 172 -21.67 -12.81 23.84
CA VAL A 172 -20.39 -12.37 24.42
C VAL A 172 -20.19 -12.98 25.81
N ASN A 173 -21.24 -13.04 26.64
CA ASN A 173 -21.18 -13.67 27.96
C ASN A 173 -20.81 -15.15 27.86
N PHE A 174 -21.39 -15.89 26.92
CA PHE A 174 -21.00 -17.30 26.69
C PHE A 174 -19.50 -17.44 26.48
N LEU A 175 -18.90 -16.57 25.65
CA LEU A 175 -17.47 -16.64 25.34
C LEU A 175 -16.59 -16.18 26.51
N GLU A 176 -16.98 -15.12 27.20
CA GLU A 176 -16.19 -14.51 28.29
C GLU A 176 -16.30 -15.27 29.62
N ASP A 177 -17.43 -15.94 29.87
CA ASP A 177 -17.66 -16.74 31.08
C ASP A 177 -17.29 -18.22 30.92
N HIS A 178 -16.96 -18.64 29.70
CA HIS A 178 -16.49 -19.99 29.47
C HIS A 178 -15.17 -20.25 30.19
N ALA A 179 -15.00 -21.48 30.71
CA ALA A 179 -13.72 -21.92 31.24
C ALA A 179 -12.61 -21.76 30.18
N LEU A 180 -11.37 -21.48 30.64
CA LEU A 180 -10.23 -21.40 29.74
C LEU A 180 -10.09 -22.71 28.95
N ILE A 181 -9.77 -22.58 27.66
CA ILE A 181 -9.50 -23.72 26.79
C ILE A 181 -8.00 -23.86 26.56
N GLU A 182 -7.54 -25.08 26.33
CA GLU A 182 -6.16 -25.32 25.91
C GLU A 182 -6.04 -25.24 24.39
N VAL A 183 -5.07 -24.46 23.91
CA VAL A 183 -4.74 -24.38 22.48
C VAL A 183 -3.26 -24.54 22.24
N ASP A 184 -2.92 -25.10 21.09
CA ASP A 184 -1.55 -25.20 20.62
C ASP A 184 -1.06 -23.84 20.09
N VAL A 185 0.06 -23.37 20.63
CA VAL A 185 0.73 -22.13 20.21
C VAL A 185 2.16 -22.46 19.81
N LYS A 186 2.59 -21.94 18.66
CA LYS A 186 3.98 -21.99 18.22
C LYS A 186 4.83 -21.00 19.02
N ALA A 187 5.93 -21.48 19.58
CA ALA A 187 6.92 -20.69 20.30
C ALA A 187 8.32 -20.94 19.74
N GLN A 188 9.21 -19.98 19.95
CA GLN A 188 10.63 -20.10 19.63
C GLN A 188 11.37 -20.33 20.95
N GLU A 189 12.01 -21.49 21.10
CA GLU A 189 12.77 -21.83 22.30
C GLU A 189 14.23 -22.13 21.95
N LEU A 190 15.14 -21.63 22.78
CA LEU A 190 16.55 -21.97 22.63
C LEU A 190 16.77 -23.43 23.03
N PRO A 191 17.64 -24.17 22.31
CA PRO A 191 18.00 -25.51 22.72
C PRO A 191 18.52 -25.53 24.17
N PRO A 192 18.33 -26.65 24.89
CA PRO A 192 18.85 -26.81 26.24
C PRO A 192 20.34 -26.47 26.33
N LEU A 193 20.76 -25.94 27.48
CA LEU A 193 22.16 -25.63 27.74
C LEU A 193 22.91 -26.96 27.94
N GLU A 194 23.73 -27.34 26.97
CA GLU A 194 24.64 -28.48 27.10
C GLU A 194 25.96 -28.03 27.72
N TYR A 195 26.52 -28.85 28.60
CA TYR A 195 27.83 -28.62 29.20
C TYR A 195 28.83 -29.66 28.69
N ASP A 196 30.09 -29.27 28.52
CA ASP A 196 31.18 -30.20 28.20
C ASP A 196 31.62 -31.00 29.43
N SER A 197 32.58 -31.91 29.26
CA SER A 197 33.10 -32.76 30.35
C SER A 197 33.83 -32.00 31.46
N LYS A 198 34.05 -30.68 31.29
CA LYS A 198 34.64 -29.78 32.29
C LYS A 198 33.58 -28.90 32.97
N GLY A 199 32.29 -29.10 32.66
CA GLY A 199 31.19 -28.31 33.20
C GLY A 199 31.05 -26.92 32.57
N ILE A 200 31.66 -26.69 31.41
CA ILE A 200 31.55 -25.41 30.68
C ILE A 200 30.39 -25.50 29.70
N ALA A 201 29.50 -24.50 29.73
CA ALA A 201 28.38 -24.39 28.81
C ALA A 201 28.87 -24.27 27.35
N LYS A 202 28.38 -25.16 26.48
CA LYS A 202 28.57 -25.04 25.03
C LYS A 202 27.74 -23.87 24.49
N PRO A 203 28.17 -23.21 23.39
CA PRO A 203 27.36 -22.23 22.70
C PRO A 203 26.00 -22.84 22.30
N ARG A 204 24.90 -22.17 22.66
CA ARG A 204 23.55 -22.60 22.26
C ARG A 204 23.37 -22.49 20.75
N GLY A 205 22.66 -23.46 20.17
CA GLY A 205 22.17 -23.39 18.79
C GLY A 205 21.08 -22.33 18.61
N GLN A 206 20.61 -22.15 17.36
CA GLN A 206 19.51 -21.23 17.04
C GLN A 206 18.20 -21.70 17.69
N ALA A 207 17.29 -20.76 17.94
CA ALA A 207 15.97 -21.08 18.46
C ALA A 207 15.23 -22.04 17.52
N VAL A 208 14.57 -23.04 18.09
CA VAL A 208 13.76 -24.03 17.39
C VAL A 208 12.28 -23.74 17.63
N GLU A 209 11.45 -23.96 16.61
CA GLU A 209 10.01 -23.84 16.72
C GLU A 209 9.46 -25.04 17.49
N VAL A 210 8.77 -24.77 18.60
CA VAL A 210 8.12 -25.77 19.44
C VAL A 210 6.63 -25.45 19.56
N THR A 211 5.79 -26.48 19.64
CA THR A 211 4.37 -26.33 19.93
C THR A 211 4.14 -26.57 21.40
N ARG A 212 3.48 -25.63 22.08
CA ARG A 212 3.08 -25.78 23.49
C ARG A 212 1.60 -25.51 23.65
N LYS A 213 0.99 -26.22 24.61
CA LYS A 213 -0.37 -25.92 25.04
C LYS A 213 -0.38 -24.71 25.95
N VAL A 214 -1.27 -23.77 25.66
CA VAL A 214 -1.52 -22.58 26.47
C VAL A 214 -3.00 -22.48 26.76
N ALA A 215 -3.34 -22.24 28.03
CA ALA A 215 -4.71 -21.92 28.43
C ALA A 215 -5.04 -20.48 28.03
N ARG A 216 -6.16 -20.26 27.32
CA ARG A 216 -6.67 -18.93 26.97
C ARG A 216 -8.19 -18.86 27.02
N PRO A 217 -8.78 -17.65 27.09
CA PRO A 217 -10.23 -17.48 26.95
C PRO A 217 -10.74 -18.03 25.61
N LEU A 218 -11.98 -18.52 25.62
CA LEU A 218 -12.69 -19.00 24.44
C LEU A 218 -12.97 -17.83 23.49
N VAL A 219 -12.85 -18.06 22.17
CA VAL A 219 -13.25 -17.07 21.15
C VAL A 219 -14.22 -17.69 20.15
N ALA A 220 -14.92 -16.84 19.40
CA ALA A 220 -15.92 -17.27 18.41
C ALA A 220 -15.36 -18.28 17.39
N ALA A 221 -14.12 -18.10 16.93
CA ALA A 221 -13.48 -19.05 16.02
C ALA A 221 -13.43 -20.50 16.56
N ASP A 222 -13.23 -20.67 17.87
CA ASP A 222 -13.19 -21.99 18.50
C ASP A 222 -14.57 -22.65 18.48
N VAL A 223 -15.61 -21.85 18.75
CA VAL A 223 -17.00 -22.32 18.70
C VAL A 223 -17.34 -22.74 17.28
N ILE A 224 -17.04 -21.92 16.27
CA ILE A 224 -17.28 -22.28 14.86
C ILE A 224 -16.51 -23.55 14.47
N ALA A 225 -15.30 -23.73 14.98
CA ALA A 225 -14.44 -24.86 14.65
C ALA A 225 -14.81 -26.18 15.36
N SER A 226 -15.57 -26.18 16.46
CA SER A 226 -15.80 -27.38 17.27
C SER A 226 -17.28 -27.73 17.39
N ALA A 227 -17.66 -28.93 16.96
CA ALA A 227 -19.03 -29.41 17.09
C ALA A 227 -19.45 -29.57 18.57
N GLY A 228 -18.49 -29.81 19.48
CA GLY A 228 -18.73 -29.83 20.93
C GLY A 228 -19.13 -28.47 21.45
N LEU A 229 -18.30 -27.46 21.21
CA LEU A 229 -18.56 -26.08 21.64
C LEU A 229 -19.82 -25.49 20.99
N GLN A 230 -20.17 -25.90 19.76
CA GLN A 230 -21.44 -25.53 19.13
C GLN A 230 -22.64 -26.05 19.90
N ARG A 231 -22.61 -27.30 20.40
CA ARG A 231 -23.71 -27.85 21.21
C ARG A 231 -23.85 -27.11 22.54
N GLU A 232 -22.74 -26.81 23.18
CA GLU A 232 -22.72 -26.02 24.43
C GLU A 232 -23.27 -24.62 24.22
N PHE A 233 -22.82 -23.94 23.15
CA PHE A 233 -23.34 -22.63 22.76
C PHE A 233 -24.84 -22.67 22.47
N ASN A 234 -25.30 -23.63 21.66
CA ASN A 234 -26.72 -23.77 21.32
C ASN A 234 -27.57 -24.00 22.57
N ALA A 235 -27.15 -24.88 23.47
CA ALA A 235 -27.85 -25.13 24.73
C ALA A 235 -27.87 -23.89 25.63
N TYR A 236 -26.76 -23.14 25.69
CA TYR A 236 -26.70 -21.88 26.43
C TYR A 236 -27.66 -20.84 25.85
N MET A 237 -27.67 -20.65 24.55
CA MET A 237 -28.54 -19.67 23.89
C MET A 237 -30.02 -20.02 24.06
N GLU A 238 -30.38 -21.30 23.93
CA GLU A 238 -31.75 -21.80 24.17
C GLU A 238 -32.19 -21.57 25.62
N ALA A 239 -31.32 -21.86 26.60
CA ALA A 239 -31.60 -21.64 28.02
C ALA A 239 -31.83 -20.15 28.36
N HIS A 240 -31.31 -19.23 27.54
CA HIS A 240 -31.52 -17.79 27.66
C HIS A 240 -32.60 -17.25 26.68
N GLY A 241 -33.43 -18.14 26.14
CA GLY A 241 -34.58 -17.77 25.30
C GLY A 241 -34.20 -17.24 23.91
N GLN A 242 -32.98 -17.49 23.44
CA GLN A 242 -32.50 -17.03 22.15
C GLN A 242 -32.64 -18.14 21.10
N SER A 243 -33.30 -17.84 19.98
CA SER A 243 -33.45 -18.76 18.85
C SER A 243 -32.24 -18.68 17.92
N VAL A 244 -31.11 -19.25 18.37
CA VAL A 244 -29.85 -19.31 17.61
C VAL A 244 -29.34 -20.74 17.60
N ARG A 245 -28.89 -21.20 16.43
CA ARG A 245 -28.33 -22.55 16.28
C ARG A 245 -27.13 -22.56 15.33
N LEU A 246 -26.03 -23.16 15.77
CA LEU A 246 -24.80 -23.35 15.02
C LEU A 246 -24.61 -24.82 14.63
N GLU A 247 -24.31 -25.05 13.34
CA GLU A 247 -24.04 -26.37 12.76
C GLU A 247 -22.93 -26.27 11.69
N CYS A 248 -21.74 -25.84 12.11
CA CYS A 248 -20.56 -25.62 11.27
C CYS A 248 -19.65 -26.86 11.16
N GLY A 249 -20.08 -28.02 11.69
CA GLY A 249 -19.27 -29.24 11.70
C GLY A 249 -18.13 -29.22 12.71
N ASP A 250 -17.17 -30.13 12.56
CA ASP A 250 -16.01 -30.27 13.45
C ASP A 250 -14.73 -30.13 12.62
N GLY A 251 -13.85 -29.20 13.01
CA GLY A 251 -12.58 -28.92 12.34
C GLY A 251 -12.67 -28.14 11.02
N ALA A 252 -13.86 -27.82 10.52
CA ALA A 252 -14.07 -27.28 9.17
C ALA A 252 -13.41 -25.92 8.87
N VAL A 253 -13.15 -25.09 9.89
CA VAL A 253 -12.43 -23.81 9.79
C VAL A 253 -11.08 -23.84 10.53
N GLY A 254 -10.56 -25.03 10.82
CA GLY A 254 -9.25 -25.21 11.42
C GLY A 254 -8.13 -24.60 10.57
N TRP A 255 -6.98 -24.33 11.20
CA TRP A 255 -5.88 -23.54 10.62
C TRP A 255 -5.46 -23.95 9.20
N ASN A 256 -5.43 -25.25 8.92
CA ASN A 256 -5.08 -25.85 7.63
C ASN A 256 -6.23 -26.63 6.99
N SER A 257 -7.46 -26.53 7.53
CA SER A 257 -8.57 -27.31 6.97
C SER A 257 -9.02 -26.72 5.65
N THR A 258 -9.12 -27.60 4.65
CA THR A 258 -9.74 -27.30 3.35
C THR A 258 -11.08 -28.02 3.20
N ASP A 259 -11.60 -28.63 4.27
CA ASP A 259 -12.71 -29.57 4.20
C ASP A 259 -14.00 -28.90 3.71
N ALA A 260 -14.20 -27.63 4.06
CA ALA A 260 -15.35 -26.86 3.60
C ALA A 260 -15.16 -26.18 2.23
N VAL A 261 -13.95 -26.18 1.64
CA VAL A 261 -13.67 -25.40 0.41
C VAL A 261 -14.63 -25.74 -0.73
N ASN A 262 -14.95 -27.03 -0.89
CA ASN A 262 -15.84 -27.55 -1.93
C ASN A 262 -17.27 -27.83 -1.45
N ASP A 263 -17.60 -27.53 -0.19
CA ASP A 263 -18.95 -27.71 0.38
C ASP A 263 -19.65 -26.35 0.53
N ALA A 264 -20.42 -25.98 -0.50
CA ALA A 264 -21.12 -24.70 -0.55
C ALA A 264 -22.14 -24.51 0.59
N GLU A 265 -22.78 -25.57 1.07
CA GLU A 265 -23.79 -25.46 2.14
C GLU A 265 -23.13 -25.31 3.51
N LEU A 266 -22.04 -26.05 3.76
CA LEU A 266 -21.25 -25.86 4.97
C LEU A 266 -20.65 -24.45 5.04
N ARG A 267 -20.16 -23.94 3.91
CA ARG A 267 -19.65 -22.57 3.79
C ARG A 267 -20.68 -21.49 4.11
N LYS A 268 -21.92 -21.64 3.65
CA LYS A 268 -23.02 -20.73 4.04
C LYS A 268 -23.26 -20.73 5.54
N ARG A 269 -23.23 -21.91 6.18
CA ARG A 269 -23.38 -22.01 7.65
C ARG A 269 -22.21 -21.35 8.39
N ILE A 270 -20.97 -21.56 7.93
CA ILE A 270 -19.77 -20.89 8.46
C ILE A 270 -19.87 -19.37 8.31
N ALA A 271 -20.26 -18.88 7.12
CA ALA A 271 -20.41 -17.46 6.85
C ALA A 271 -21.47 -16.83 7.77
N ALA A 272 -22.63 -17.46 7.93
CA ALA A 272 -23.68 -17.00 8.82
C ALA A 272 -23.22 -16.95 10.29
N ALA A 273 -22.49 -17.97 10.74
CA ALA A 273 -21.93 -18.00 12.09
C ALA A 273 -20.89 -16.88 12.30
N HIS A 274 -19.99 -16.69 11.33
CA HIS A 274 -19.01 -15.62 11.34
C HIS A 274 -19.67 -14.24 11.41
N GLU A 275 -20.65 -13.96 10.54
CA GLU A 275 -21.36 -12.68 10.52
C GLU A 275 -22.08 -12.43 11.84
N MET A 276 -22.73 -13.44 12.41
CA MET A 276 -23.43 -13.34 13.68
C MET A 276 -22.49 -12.99 14.83
N PHE A 277 -21.38 -13.71 14.99
CA PHE A 277 -20.40 -13.42 16.05
C PHE A 277 -19.67 -12.09 15.83
N GLN A 278 -19.35 -11.75 14.58
CA GLN A 278 -18.73 -10.46 14.24
C GLN A 278 -19.68 -9.30 14.57
N ALA A 279 -20.97 -9.43 14.26
CA ALA A 279 -21.99 -8.45 14.61
C ALA A 279 -22.09 -8.28 16.13
N ALA A 280 -22.14 -9.36 16.89
CA ALA A 280 -22.15 -9.30 18.36
C ALA A 280 -20.91 -8.60 18.92
N TYR A 281 -19.71 -8.91 18.41
CA TYR A 281 -18.49 -8.22 18.84
C TYR A 281 -18.50 -6.72 18.52
N ARG A 282 -19.04 -6.30 17.37
CA ARG A 282 -19.18 -4.87 17.04
C ARG A 282 -20.22 -4.20 17.94
N ALA A 283 -21.40 -4.81 18.10
CA ALA A 283 -22.50 -4.28 18.90
C ALA A 283 -22.11 -4.10 20.37
N LYS A 284 -21.23 -4.96 20.91
CA LYS A 284 -20.79 -4.93 22.31
C LYS A 284 -19.40 -4.32 22.52
N GLY A 285 -18.86 -3.64 21.50
CA GLY A 285 -17.61 -2.88 21.61
C GLY A 285 -16.36 -3.74 21.80
N ARG A 286 -16.37 -5.00 21.38
CA ARG A 286 -15.18 -5.87 21.31
C ARG A 286 -14.41 -5.68 19.99
N MET A 287 -15.09 -5.17 18.97
CA MET A 287 -14.55 -4.70 17.70
C MET A 287 -15.05 -3.28 17.37
N PRO A 288 -14.31 -2.48 16.59
CA PRO A 288 -14.82 -1.22 16.06
C PRO A 288 -16.08 -1.42 15.22
N ALA A 289 -17.06 -0.54 15.39
CA ALA A 289 -18.29 -0.54 14.59
C ALA A 289 -18.00 -0.26 13.11
N GLU A 290 -17.06 0.66 12.84
CA GLU A 290 -16.63 1.05 11.50
C GLU A 290 -15.08 1.10 11.43
N ARG A 291 -14.54 1.18 10.21
CA ARG A 291 -13.12 1.47 10.00
C ARG A 291 -12.85 2.94 10.31
N ASP A 292 -11.68 3.20 10.90
CA ASP A 292 -11.20 4.56 11.12
C ASP A 292 -11.22 5.36 9.80
N ALA A 293 -11.47 6.66 9.90
CA ALA A 293 -11.55 7.51 8.73
C ALA A 293 -10.19 7.66 8.04
N ALA A 294 -10.20 7.80 6.71
CA ALA A 294 -9.01 8.18 5.97
C ALA A 294 -8.59 9.61 6.36
N PRO A 295 -7.27 9.87 6.55
CA PRO A 295 -6.81 11.22 6.86
C PRO A 295 -6.99 12.17 5.69
N THR A 296 -7.20 13.44 6.02
CA THR A 296 -7.06 14.54 5.07
C THR A 296 -5.64 14.58 4.49
N PRO A 297 -5.45 15.29 3.36
CA PRO A 297 -4.12 15.49 2.78
C PRO A 297 -3.15 16.15 3.75
N ALA A 298 -3.62 17.18 4.45
CA ALA A 298 -2.83 17.92 5.43
C ALA A 298 -2.44 17.04 6.63
N GLU A 299 -3.36 16.22 7.16
CA GLU A 299 -3.06 15.26 8.23
C GLU A 299 -2.03 14.21 7.80
N SER A 300 -2.18 13.66 6.59
CA SER A 300 -1.22 12.70 6.04
C SER A 300 0.17 13.31 5.90
N MET A 301 0.25 14.51 5.31
CA MET A 301 1.51 15.21 5.11
C MET A 301 2.14 15.60 6.46
N ALA A 302 1.36 16.11 7.41
CA ALA A 302 1.82 16.43 8.75
C ALA A 302 2.37 15.18 9.47
N TRP A 303 1.70 14.04 9.33
CA TRP A 303 2.14 12.77 9.92
C TRP A 303 3.50 12.32 9.34
N PHE A 304 3.67 12.36 8.02
CA PHE A 304 4.95 12.04 7.38
C PHE A 304 6.07 12.98 7.81
N ILE A 305 5.82 14.30 7.85
CA ILE A 305 6.81 15.30 8.25
C ILE A 305 7.21 15.12 9.72
N ARG A 306 6.25 14.86 10.61
CA ARG A 306 6.53 14.58 12.03
C ARG A 306 7.48 13.39 12.16
N ASN A 307 7.26 12.34 11.39
CA ASN A 307 8.07 11.13 11.44
C ASN A 307 9.44 11.31 10.80
N ASP A 308 9.53 11.97 9.64
CA ASP A 308 10.80 12.33 8.97
C ASP A 308 11.72 13.12 9.91
N ARG A 309 11.14 14.03 10.70
CA ARG A 309 11.85 14.83 11.70
C ARG A 309 12.23 14.07 12.98
N TRP A 310 11.83 12.81 13.12
CA TRP A 310 12.18 12.01 14.28
C TRP A 310 13.70 11.78 14.35
N LYS A 311 14.28 12.14 15.50
CA LYS A 311 15.72 12.04 15.73
C LYS A 311 16.05 10.70 16.38
N PHE A 312 16.45 9.72 15.58
CA PHE A 312 17.07 8.50 16.09
C PHE A 312 18.51 8.75 16.54
N PRO A 313 19.00 8.04 17.58
CA PRO A 313 20.43 7.88 17.83
C PRO A 313 21.16 7.43 16.55
N ASP A 314 22.42 7.84 16.34
CA ASP A 314 23.13 7.65 15.07
C ASP A 314 23.28 6.17 14.67
N ASP A 315 23.55 5.30 15.64
CA ASP A 315 23.66 3.85 15.47
C ASP A 315 22.31 3.23 15.08
N VAL A 316 21.23 3.62 15.77
CA VAL A 316 19.86 3.19 15.46
C VAL A 316 19.42 3.70 14.09
N ARG A 317 19.75 4.96 13.77
CA ARG A 317 19.45 5.58 12.47
C ARG A 317 20.12 4.81 11.33
N ALA A 318 21.40 4.47 11.50
CA ALA A 318 22.16 3.70 10.52
C ALA A 318 21.58 2.28 10.36
N ALA A 319 21.29 1.59 11.47
CA ALA A 319 20.73 0.23 11.46
C ALA A 319 19.37 0.17 10.75
N ARG A 320 18.55 1.22 10.89
CA ARG A 320 17.22 1.32 10.26
C ARG A 320 17.25 1.90 8.84
N ALA A 321 18.41 2.36 8.38
CA ALA A 321 18.56 3.15 7.16
C ALA A 321 17.58 4.34 7.11
N TRP A 322 17.52 5.14 8.18
CA TRP A 322 16.58 6.26 8.30
C TRP A 322 17.22 7.61 7.90
N PRO A 323 16.52 8.47 7.12
CA PRO A 323 15.27 8.20 6.41
C PRO A 323 15.48 7.22 5.26
N ARG A 324 14.47 6.38 4.99
CA ARG A 324 14.54 5.37 3.91
C ARG A 324 14.36 5.97 2.53
N PHE A 325 13.62 7.08 2.44
CA PHE A 325 13.42 7.83 1.22
C PHE A 325 13.34 9.32 1.55
N PRO A 326 13.98 10.22 0.77
CA PRO A 326 13.96 11.65 1.08
C PRO A 326 12.59 12.26 0.73
N LEU A 327 11.91 12.85 1.73
CA LEU A 327 10.63 13.55 1.50
C LEU A 327 10.77 14.87 0.70
N ASN A 328 12.01 15.31 0.46
CA ASN A 328 12.35 16.40 -0.45
C ASN A 328 12.73 15.92 -1.86
N ALA A 329 12.54 14.63 -2.17
CA ALA A 329 12.63 14.15 -3.53
C ALA A 329 11.64 14.89 -4.44
N PRO A 330 11.91 14.95 -5.75
CA PRO A 330 10.94 15.46 -6.70
C PRO A 330 9.55 14.82 -6.57
N TRP A 331 8.51 15.63 -6.65
CA TRP A 331 7.12 15.18 -6.45
C TRP A 331 6.70 13.96 -7.29
N PRO A 332 7.19 13.73 -8.54
CA PRO A 332 6.74 12.58 -9.34
C PRO A 332 7.06 11.23 -8.70
N VAL A 333 8.20 11.13 -7.99
CA VAL A 333 8.60 9.92 -7.27
C VAL A 333 7.96 9.82 -5.89
N LEU A 334 7.29 10.88 -5.41
CA LEU A 334 6.54 10.90 -4.15
C LEU A 334 5.05 10.58 -4.34
N LEU A 335 4.52 10.51 -5.57
CA LEU A 335 3.09 10.32 -5.79
C LEU A 335 2.52 9.04 -5.15
N MET A 336 3.27 7.93 -5.16
CA MET A 336 2.81 6.70 -4.49
C MET A 336 2.74 6.86 -2.96
N LEU A 337 3.55 7.74 -2.38
CA LEU A 337 3.48 8.08 -0.95
C LEU A 337 2.27 8.95 -0.67
N ALA A 338 1.97 9.92 -1.55
CA ALA A 338 0.79 10.77 -1.43
C ALA A 338 -0.52 9.98 -1.64
N ALA A 339 -0.51 8.93 -2.46
CA ALA A 339 -1.63 8.02 -2.71
C ALA A 339 -1.89 7.06 -1.52
N ASP A 340 -2.01 7.61 -0.32
CA ASP A 340 -2.20 6.86 0.93
C ASP A 340 -3.43 7.33 1.69
N ASP A 341 -4.46 6.49 1.71
CA ASP A 341 -5.73 6.68 2.41
C ASP A 341 -5.80 5.90 3.74
N GLN A 342 -4.71 5.25 4.17
CA GLN A 342 -4.70 4.49 5.41
C GLN A 342 -5.02 5.38 6.62
N PRO A 343 -5.90 4.97 7.54
CA PRO A 343 -6.17 5.74 8.76
C PRO A 343 -4.94 5.97 9.62
N LEU A 344 -4.83 7.14 10.28
CA LEU A 344 -3.65 7.51 11.07
C LEU A 344 -3.38 6.53 12.21
N ARG A 345 -4.41 6.01 12.89
CA ARG A 345 -4.25 5.05 13.99
C ARG A 345 -3.63 3.74 13.50
N GLU A 346 -4.03 3.26 12.32
CA GLU A 346 -3.44 2.07 11.71
C GLU A 346 -1.95 2.29 11.40
N ARG A 347 -1.59 3.47 10.87
CA ARG A 347 -0.20 3.85 10.60
C ARG A 347 0.63 3.96 11.88
N GLU A 348 0.07 4.58 12.92
CA GLU A 348 0.77 4.90 14.15
C GLU A 348 1.23 3.66 14.91
N GLU A 349 0.41 2.62 14.97
CA GLU A 349 0.81 1.38 15.64
C GLU A 349 2.04 0.75 14.98
N ILE A 350 2.09 0.74 13.66
CA ILE A 350 3.19 0.16 12.90
C ILE A 350 4.42 1.06 12.98
N TRP A 351 4.23 2.37 12.84
CA TRP A 351 5.29 3.35 13.03
C TRP A 351 5.92 3.23 14.41
N ALA A 352 5.13 3.07 15.48
CA ALA A 352 5.64 2.89 16.83
C ALA A 352 6.53 1.64 16.94
N LYS A 353 6.15 0.51 16.33
CA LYS A 353 6.99 -0.69 16.28
C LYS A 353 8.31 -0.44 15.53
N PHE A 354 8.27 0.18 14.36
CA PHE A 354 9.49 0.56 13.65
C PHE A 354 10.37 1.53 14.45
N ARG A 355 9.76 2.55 15.04
CA ARG A 355 10.44 3.58 15.85
C ARG A 355 11.06 3.01 17.11
N ASP A 356 10.42 2.04 17.76
CA ASP A 356 10.86 1.54 19.06
C ASP A 356 11.80 0.35 18.90
N THR A 357 11.46 -0.62 18.04
CA THR A 357 12.21 -1.88 17.90
C THR A 357 12.90 -2.05 16.55
N GLY A 358 12.58 -1.22 15.56
CA GLY A 358 13.05 -1.40 14.17
C GLY A 358 12.25 -2.45 13.40
N GLU A 359 11.15 -2.96 13.96
CA GLU A 359 10.31 -3.95 13.29
C GLU A 359 9.68 -3.36 12.02
N MET A 360 9.93 -4.02 10.88
CA MET A 360 9.38 -3.67 9.58
C MET A 360 8.80 -4.92 8.92
N ARG A 361 7.58 -5.29 9.32
CA ARG A 361 6.92 -6.52 8.88
C ARG A 361 6.21 -6.33 7.53
N THR A 362 6.89 -6.64 6.44
CA THR A 362 6.36 -6.52 5.06
C THR A 362 5.64 -7.77 4.56
N TYR A 363 5.51 -8.82 5.39
CA TYR A 363 4.83 -10.06 5.02
C TYR A 363 3.94 -10.60 6.15
N GLY A 364 2.75 -11.05 5.78
CA GLY A 364 1.81 -11.76 6.64
C GLY A 364 1.97 -13.27 6.53
N GLU A 365 1.01 -14.02 7.06
CA GLU A 365 0.99 -15.47 6.90
C GLU A 365 0.36 -15.88 5.57
N TYR A 366 1.02 -16.77 4.83
CA TYR A 366 0.49 -17.34 3.60
C TYR A 366 -0.44 -18.52 3.89
N ILE A 367 -1.68 -18.48 3.37
CA ILE A 367 -2.73 -19.44 3.76
C ILE A 367 -3.31 -20.24 2.58
N GLY A 368 -2.68 -20.15 1.41
CA GLY A 368 -3.03 -20.93 0.22
C GLY A 368 -4.48 -20.74 -0.24
N ASP A 369 -5.11 -21.84 -0.65
CA ASP A 369 -6.45 -21.83 -1.28
C ASP A 369 -7.55 -21.34 -0.34
N ILE A 370 -7.34 -21.39 0.98
CA ILE A 370 -8.26 -20.85 1.99
C ILE A 370 -8.45 -19.34 1.79
N ALA A 371 -7.42 -18.61 1.32
CA ALA A 371 -7.52 -17.18 1.05
C ALA A 371 -8.51 -16.82 -0.06
N GLN A 372 -8.87 -17.78 -0.92
CA GLN A 372 -9.87 -17.56 -1.96
C GLN A 372 -11.30 -17.71 -1.42
N GLN A 373 -11.46 -18.21 -0.19
CA GLN A 373 -12.74 -18.43 0.48
C GLN A 373 -12.84 -17.50 1.69
N PHE A 374 -13.29 -16.26 1.45
CA PHE A 374 -13.38 -15.19 2.46
C PHE A 374 -14.13 -15.60 3.73
N ASP A 375 -15.19 -16.38 3.58
CA ASP A 375 -16.01 -16.95 4.65
C ASP A 375 -15.19 -17.84 5.59
N MET A 376 -14.34 -18.71 5.05
CA MET A 376 -13.46 -19.56 5.84
C MET A 376 -12.30 -18.78 6.46
N GLN A 377 -11.65 -17.91 5.68
CA GLN A 377 -10.53 -17.09 6.11
C GLN A 377 -10.87 -16.19 7.30
N SER A 378 -12.04 -15.57 7.30
CA SER A 378 -12.44 -14.64 8.35
C SER A 378 -12.95 -15.37 9.59
N ALA A 379 -13.59 -16.53 9.42
CA ALA A 379 -14.11 -17.34 10.51
C ALA A 379 -12.98 -17.95 11.37
N ARG A 380 -11.92 -18.47 10.74
CA ARG A 380 -10.83 -19.21 11.44
C ARG A 380 -10.09 -18.42 12.51
N ARG A 381 -10.14 -17.09 12.47
CA ARG A 381 -9.48 -16.19 13.43
C ARG A 381 -10.43 -15.17 14.03
N LEU A 382 -11.74 -15.42 13.95
CA LEU A 382 -12.73 -14.54 14.53
C LEU A 382 -12.57 -14.46 16.07
N SER A 383 -12.15 -13.29 16.53
CA SER A 383 -11.88 -12.97 17.93
C SER A 383 -11.88 -11.46 18.14
N PRO A 384 -12.14 -10.94 19.35
CA PRO A 384 -12.08 -9.51 19.64
C PRO A 384 -10.80 -8.88 19.09
N PHE A 385 -10.93 -7.74 18.42
CA PHE A 385 -9.80 -7.08 17.78
C PHE A 385 -9.99 -5.56 17.73
N PRO A 386 -8.95 -4.76 18.00
CA PRO A 386 -9.07 -3.30 18.05
C PRO A 386 -9.11 -2.62 16.68
N TYR A 387 -9.04 -3.38 15.59
CA TYR A 387 -9.10 -2.84 14.23
C TYR A 387 -10.22 -3.50 13.43
N SER A 388 -10.77 -2.76 12.50
CA SER A 388 -11.79 -3.25 11.59
C SER A 388 -11.17 -4.04 10.43
N TYR A 389 -12.02 -4.76 9.71
CA TYR A 389 -11.65 -5.46 8.49
C TYR A 389 -11.11 -4.49 7.42
N GLY A 390 -10.11 -4.94 6.66
CA GLY A 390 -9.41 -4.10 5.66
C GLY A 390 -8.22 -3.30 6.21
N SER A 391 -8.04 -3.25 7.54
CA SER A 391 -6.81 -2.72 8.16
C SER A 391 -5.61 -3.65 7.93
N ILE A 392 -4.40 -3.08 7.93
CA ILE A 392 -3.16 -3.87 7.83
C ILE A 392 -3.00 -4.82 9.02
N GLN A 393 -3.48 -4.44 10.20
CA GLN A 393 -3.52 -5.29 11.39
C GLN A 393 -4.38 -6.53 11.19
N MET A 394 -5.58 -6.36 10.60
CA MET A 394 -6.43 -7.49 10.25
C MET A 394 -5.79 -8.35 9.15
N MET A 395 -5.09 -7.77 8.18
CA MET A 395 -4.35 -8.54 7.17
C MET A 395 -3.24 -9.40 7.78
N TRP A 396 -2.50 -8.88 8.76
CA TRP A 396 -1.53 -9.67 9.53
C TRP A 396 -2.19 -10.75 10.37
N LYS A 397 -3.35 -10.44 10.95
CA LYS A 397 -4.12 -11.39 11.76
C LYS A 397 -4.66 -12.52 10.89
N ASP A 398 -5.34 -12.23 9.78
CA ASP A 398 -6.04 -13.25 9.00
C ASP A 398 -5.11 -14.01 8.04
N GLY A 399 -4.01 -13.38 7.62
CA GLY A 399 -3.15 -13.91 6.56
C GLY A 399 -3.83 -13.80 5.20
N GLY A 400 -3.22 -14.37 4.16
CA GLY A 400 -3.77 -14.34 2.81
C GLY A 400 -2.83 -14.87 1.75
N VAL A 401 -3.05 -14.47 0.51
CA VAL A 401 -2.15 -14.75 -0.64
C VAL A 401 -1.58 -13.44 -1.19
N CYS A 402 -1.12 -13.45 -2.44
CA CYS A 402 -0.43 -12.35 -3.09
C CYS A 402 -1.08 -10.97 -2.91
N GLY A 403 -2.41 -10.87 -2.97
CA GLY A 403 -3.14 -9.61 -2.73
C GLY A 403 -2.95 -9.04 -1.33
N THR A 404 -3.03 -9.89 -0.30
CA THR A 404 -2.81 -9.51 1.09
C THR A 404 -1.36 -9.14 1.35
N MET A 405 -0.42 -9.92 0.79
CA MET A 405 1.02 -9.69 0.96
C MET A 405 1.49 -8.40 0.29
N GLY A 406 1.01 -8.13 -0.92
CA GLY A 406 1.26 -6.87 -1.60
C GLY A 406 0.76 -5.67 -0.78
N ASN A 407 -0.45 -5.76 -0.22
CA ASN A 407 -1.01 -4.70 0.62
C ASN A 407 -0.21 -4.49 1.91
N ILE A 408 0.13 -5.57 2.63
CA ILE A 408 0.96 -5.48 3.83
C ILE A 408 2.29 -4.79 3.52
N GLY A 409 2.96 -5.22 2.44
CA GLY A 409 4.24 -4.65 2.01
C GLY A 409 4.11 -3.16 1.67
N ALA A 410 3.23 -2.81 0.73
CA ALA A 410 3.07 -1.43 0.25
C ALA A 410 2.66 -0.45 1.36
N ARG A 411 1.81 -0.90 2.28
CA ARG A 411 1.37 -0.11 3.44
C ARG A 411 2.51 0.10 4.44
N THR A 412 3.26 -0.96 4.76
CA THR A 412 4.42 -0.88 5.67
C THR A 412 5.52 0.01 5.13
N GLU A 413 5.84 -0.10 3.84
CA GLU A 413 6.82 0.75 3.16
C GLU A 413 6.40 2.23 3.21
N ARG A 414 5.14 2.55 2.88
CA ARG A 414 4.62 3.92 2.99
C ARG A 414 4.66 4.46 4.40
N ILE A 415 4.27 3.68 5.41
CA ILE A 415 4.37 4.05 6.84
C ILE A 415 5.81 4.43 7.21
N CYS A 416 6.81 3.77 6.60
CA CYS A 416 8.23 4.06 6.77
C CYS A 416 8.77 5.15 5.81
N GLY A 417 7.90 5.92 5.15
CA GLY A 417 8.24 7.03 4.27
C GLY A 417 8.64 6.64 2.85
N VAL A 418 8.53 5.37 2.46
CA VAL A 418 8.92 4.89 1.13
C VAL A 418 7.70 4.92 0.20
N PRO A 419 7.76 5.63 -0.96
CA PRO A 419 6.68 5.61 -1.93
C PRO A 419 6.48 4.19 -2.49
N ALA A 420 5.34 3.58 -2.18
CA ALA A 420 5.04 2.20 -2.56
C ALA A 420 3.56 2.01 -2.86
N SER A 421 3.24 0.98 -3.65
CA SER A 421 1.88 0.65 -4.04
C SER A 421 1.74 -0.85 -4.33
N THR A 422 0.51 -1.35 -4.20
CA THR A 422 0.16 -2.65 -4.77
C THR A 422 0.12 -2.57 -6.30
N ALA A 423 0.38 -3.70 -6.97
CA ALA A 423 0.33 -3.77 -8.42
C ALA A 423 -0.29 -5.09 -8.88
N GLY A 424 -1.15 -5.03 -9.89
CA GLY A 424 -1.79 -6.19 -10.48
C GLY A 424 -0.89 -6.84 -11.55
N GLN A 425 -0.90 -8.17 -11.59
CA GLN A 425 -0.37 -9.00 -12.67
C GLN A 425 -1.44 -10.04 -13.07
N PRO A 426 -1.36 -10.64 -14.26
CA PRO A 426 -2.25 -11.75 -14.61
C PRO A 426 -2.19 -12.87 -13.57
N GLY A 427 -3.30 -13.08 -12.84
CA GLY A 427 -3.45 -14.09 -11.79
C GLY A 427 -2.67 -13.82 -10.49
N HIS A 428 -2.08 -12.63 -10.31
CA HIS A 428 -1.20 -12.34 -9.17
C HIS A 428 -1.24 -10.86 -8.75
N CYS A 429 -0.81 -10.58 -7.53
CA CYS A 429 -0.61 -9.21 -7.02
C CYS A 429 0.82 -9.08 -6.50
N ALA A 430 1.49 -8.03 -6.93
CA ALA A 430 2.85 -7.68 -6.55
C ALA A 430 2.85 -6.39 -5.71
N MET A 431 4.02 -6.06 -5.18
CA MET A 431 4.30 -4.76 -4.59
C MET A 431 5.22 -3.99 -5.53
N VAL A 432 5.07 -2.69 -5.63
CA VAL A 432 6.00 -1.80 -6.33
C VAL A 432 6.44 -0.72 -5.36
N GLN A 433 7.71 -0.31 -5.42
CA GLN A 433 8.22 0.79 -4.62
C GLN A 433 9.24 1.63 -5.39
N MET A 434 9.32 2.90 -5.02
CA MET A 434 10.45 3.76 -5.32
C MET A 434 11.61 3.45 -4.37
N ASP A 435 12.82 3.61 -4.86
CA ASP A 435 14.05 3.44 -4.11
C ASP A 435 14.99 4.61 -4.39
N PHE A 436 15.86 4.94 -3.43
CA PHE A 436 16.82 6.03 -3.54
C PHE A 436 18.21 5.57 -3.12
N ASP A 437 19.15 5.55 -4.05
CA ASP A 437 20.56 5.35 -3.75
C ASP A 437 21.16 6.70 -3.32
N ALA A 438 21.45 6.83 -2.02
CA ALA A 438 22.04 8.05 -1.47
C ALA A 438 23.46 8.35 -1.99
N LYS A 439 24.23 7.32 -2.39
CA LYS A 439 25.59 7.49 -2.91
C LYS A 439 25.56 7.97 -4.35
N ALA A 440 24.77 7.30 -5.20
CA ALA A 440 24.61 7.69 -6.59
C ALA A 440 23.67 8.89 -6.78
N ARG A 441 22.88 9.22 -5.75
CA ARG A 441 21.79 10.21 -5.78
C ARG A 441 20.77 9.93 -6.89
N THR A 442 20.47 8.65 -7.09
CA THR A 442 19.56 8.18 -8.16
C THR A 442 18.33 7.52 -7.60
N TYR A 443 17.20 7.78 -8.25
CA TYR A 443 15.93 7.13 -7.99
C TYR A 443 15.75 5.92 -8.91
N THR A 444 15.12 4.87 -8.39
CA THR A 444 14.66 3.74 -9.21
C THR A 444 13.24 3.36 -8.79
N CYS A 445 12.53 2.67 -9.68
CA CYS A 445 11.27 2.04 -9.36
C CYS A 445 11.44 0.53 -9.57
N LYS A 446 11.15 -0.27 -8.54
CA LYS A 446 11.33 -1.73 -8.56
C LYS A 446 10.05 -2.44 -8.13
N GLY A 447 9.77 -3.58 -8.75
CA GLY A 447 8.77 -4.50 -8.22
C GLY A 447 9.37 -5.42 -7.16
N GLY A 448 8.53 -5.78 -6.20
CA GLY A 448 8.73 -6.83 -5.23
C GLY A 448 7.68 -7.92 -5.43
N GLN A 449 8.04 -9.16 -5.11
CA GLN A 449 7.13 -10.31 -5.14
C GLN A 449 6.53 -10.61 -6.53
N TYR A 450 7.34 -10.58 -7.59
CA TYR A 450 6.90 -11.02 -8.92
C TYR A 450 6.56 -12.51 -8.96
N ALA A 451 5.45 -12.87 -9.62
CA ALA A 451 5.14 -14.26 -9.93
C ALA A 451 5.19 -14.55 -11.44
N THR A 452 4.68 -13.64 -12.29
CA THR A 452 4.56 -13.89 -13.74
C THR A 452 4.81 -12.64 -14.59
N GLY A 453 5.41 -12.81 -15.77
CA GLY A 453 5.47 -11.82 -16.87
C GLY A 453 6.31 -10.53 -16.69
N GLY A 454 6.84 -10.25 -15.49
CA GLY A 454 7.76 -9.12 -15.25
C GLY A 454 7.15 -7.73 -15.38
N ASP A 455 7.99 -6.71 -15.55
CA ASP A 455 7.59 -5.29 -15.52
C ASP A 455 6.52 -4.92 -16.55
N GLU A 456 6.51 -5.57 -17.73
CA GLU A 456 5.63 -5.19 -18.85
C GLU A 456 4.14 -5.51 -18.60
N VAL A 457 3.85 -6.49 -17.74
CA VAL A 457 2.47 -6.89 -17.41
C VAL A 457 2.05 -6.47 -15.99
N THR A 458 2.88 -5.69 -15.32
CA THR A 458 2.65 -5.24 -13.95
C THR A 458 2.00 -3.86 -13.97
N GLY A 459 0.72 -3.77 -13.60
CA GLY A 459 -0.03 -2.51 -13.54
C GLY A 459 -0.12 -1.99 -12.10
N VAL A 460 0.48 -0.84 -11.83
CA VAL A 460 0.47 -0.24 -10.48
C VAL A 460 -0.92 0.29 -10.14
N HIS A 461 -1.40 -0.01 -8.93
CA HIS A 461 -2.74 0.38 -8.48
C HIS A 461 -2.82 1.87 -8.13
N ALA A 462 -1.77 2.45 -7.54
CA ALA A 462 -1.70 3.89 -7.35
C ALA A 462 -1.81 4.60 -8.70
N GLY A 463 -2.88 5.38 -8.86
CA GLY A 463 -3.14 6.14 -10.07
C GLY A 463 -2.02 7.14 -10.30
N TRP A 464 -1.30 7.00 -11.42
CA TRP A 464 -0.40 8.03 -11.91
C TRP A 464 -1.09 8.69 -13.08
N ASN A 465 -1.65 9.86 -12.81
CA ASN A 465 -2.53 10.56 -13.74
C ASN A 465 -1.76 11.78 -14.24
N TYR A 466 -1.27 11.73 -15.47
CA TYR A 466 -0.63 12.86 -16.13
C TYR A 466 -1.31 13.00 -17.48
N ASP A 467 -2.41 13.77 -17.55
CA ASP A 467 -3.25 14.04 -18.74
C ASP A 467 -4.79 14.05 -18.48
N ASP A 468 -5.24 13.99 -17.22
CA ASP A 468 -6.66 13.76 -16.85
C ASP A 468 -7.24 12.41 -17.35
N LYS A 469 -6.44 11.59 -18.03
CA LYS A 469 -6.77 10.18 -18.29
C LYS A 469 -6.24 9.39 -17.10
N GLY A 470 -7.13 9.26 -16.12
CA GLY A 470 -6.88 8.42 -14.96
C GLY A 470 -6.56 6.97 -15.37
N GLY A 471 -5.95 6.21 -14.46
CA GLY A 471 -5.86 4.77 -14.60
C GLY A 471 -4.54 4.16 -14.12
N ARG A 472 -4.52 2.84 -14.09
CA ARG A 472 -3.32 2.06 -13.75
C ARG A 472 -2.32 2.16 -14.90
N ARG A 473 -1.08 2.51 -14.58
CA ARG A 473 0.02 2.57 -15.55
C ARG A 473 0.94 1.35 -15.36
N PRO A 474 1.55 0.84 -16.45
CA PRO A 474 2.46 -0.29 -16.35
C PRO A 474 3.74 0.12 -15.61
N MET A 475 4.43 -0.83 -15.01
CA MET A 475 5.63 -0.59 -14.21
C MET A 475 6.72 0.19 -14.96
N ILE A 476 6.90 -0.08 -16.26
CA ILE A 476 7.86 0.62 -17.12
C ILE A 476 7.65 2.14 -17.15
N PHE A 477 6.42 2.58 -16.99
CA PHE A 477 6.09 4.00 -16.92
C PHE A 477 6.67 4.63 -15.65
N HIS A 478 6.50 3.99 -14.50
CA HIS A 478 7.06 4.47 -13.22
C HIS A 478 8.60 4.39 -13.19
N GLN A 479 9.20 3.40 -13.85
CA GLN A 479 10.65 3.36 -14.07
C GLN A 479 11.13 4.56 -14.91
N THR A 480 10.37 4.90 -15.97
CA THR A 480 10.67 6.04 -16.83
C THR A 480 10.58 7.36 -16.06
N VAL A 481 9.63 7.48 -15.12
CA VAL A 481 9.55 8.64 -14.21
C VAL A 481 10.83 8.78 -13.38
N ALA A 482 11.28 7.69 -12.74
CA ALA A 482 12.52 7.71 -11.96
C ALA A 482 13.75 8.05 -12.84
N TRP A 483 13.84 7.47 -14.04
CA TRP A 483 14.90 7.81 -14.99
C TRP A 483 14.86 9.26 -15.43
N GLY A 484 13.68 9.80 -15.72
CA GLY A 484 13.48 11.19 -16.12
C GLY A 484 13.95 12.17 -15.03
N VAL A 485 13.65 11.86 -13.77
CA VAL A 485 14.15 12.62 -12.62
C VAL A 485 15.69 12.56 -12.55
N ASN A 486 16.30 11.38 -12.75
CA ASN A 486 17.76 11.23 -12.68
C ASN A 486 18.52 12.01 -13.75
N VAL A 487 17.94 12.18 -14.95
CA VAL A 487 18.58 12.93 -16.05
C VAL A 487 18.18 14.42 -16.08
N GLY A 488 17.45 14.88 -15.06
CA GLY A 488 17.05 16.28 -14.92
C GLY A 488 16.06 16.75 -16.00
N LEU A 489 15.17 15.88 -16.49
CA LEU A 489 14.08 16.34 -17.36
C LEU A 489 13.22 17.34 -16.57
N GLU A 490 13.09 18.55 -17.12
CA GLU A 490 12.24 19.59 -16.54
C GLU A 490 10.79 19.11 -16.56
N TYR A 491 10.09 19.23 -15.44
CA TYR A 491 8.78 18.60 -15.19
C TYR A 491 7.65 19.05 -16.15
N GLY A 492 7.87 20.11 -16.94
CA GLY A 492 7.01 20.49 -18.08
C GLY A 492 7.12 19.57 -19.30
N ASP A 493 8.07 18.63 -19.30
CA ASP A 493 8.31 17.65 -20.37
C ASP A 493 7.54 16.34 -20.20
N ALA A 494 6.52 16.26 -19.36
CA ALA A 494 5.76 15.02 -19.21
C ALA A 494 5.11 14.47 -20.50
N PRO A 495 4.78 15.26 -21.53
CA PRO A 495 4.50 14.72 -22.86
C PRO A 495 5.70 13.95 -23.47
N ARG A 496 6.94 14.31 -23.12
CA ARG A 496 8.17 13.56 -23.47
C ARG A 496 8.29 12.26 -22.68
N VAL A 497 7.89 12.22 -21.41
CA VAL A 497 7.83 10.98 -20.61
C VAL A 497 6.77 10.02 -21.18
N GLU A 498 5.62 10.55 -21.59
CA GLU A 498 4.56 9.76 -22.21
C GLU A 498 4.92 9.32 -23.64
N CYS A 499 5.55 10.16 -24.47
CA CYS A 499 6.08 9.77 -25.78
C CYS A 499 7.22 8.76 -25.67
N ALA A 500 8.13 8.90 -24.69
CA ALA A 500 9.17 7.93 -24.42
C ALA A 500 8.56 6.59 -23.97
N ALA A 501 7.54 6.61 -23.11
CA ALA A 501 6.84 5.41 -22.65
C ALA A 501 5.98 4.74 -23.74
N ARG A 502 5.39 5.51 -24.67
CA ARG A 502 4.60 4.99 -25.80
C ARG A 502 5.46 4.41 -26.94
N GLY A 503 6.75 4.77 -27.02
CA GLY A 503 7.68 4.31 -28.06
C GLY A 503 8.78 3.34 -27.60
N ALA A 504 8.86 3.01 -26.30
CA ALA A 504 9.95 2.23 -25.75
C ALA A 504 9.75 0.72 -25.90
N THR A 505 10.28 0.13 -26.97
CA THR A 505 10.99 -1.15 -26.81
C THR A 505 12.31 -0.87 -26.07
N ARG A 506 12.79 -1.81 -25.25
CA ARG A 506 14.09 -1.72 -24.51
C ARG A 506 15.26 -1.20 -25.36
N GLN A 507 15.21 -1.37 -26.68
CA GLN A 507 16.22 -0.93 -27.65
C GLN A 507 16.17 0.58 -27.96
N GLY A 508 14.98 1.20 -28.04
CA GLY A 508 14.82 2.62 -28.37
C GLY A 508 15.33 3.55 -27.27
N VAL A 509 15.09 3.19 -26.01
CA VAL A 509 15.56 3.97 -24.84
C VAL A 509 17.08 3.84 -24.66
N ARG A 510 17.68 2.67 -24.93
CA ARG A 510 19.14 2.49 -24.97
C ARG A 510 19.81 3.37 -26.03
N GLN A 511 19.20 3.54 -27.21
CA GLN A 511 19.75 4.40 -28.27
C GLN A 511 19.70 5.89 -27.92
N ILE A 512 18.64 6.37 -27.26
CA ILE A 512 18.55 7.77 -26.82
C ILE A 512 19.57 8.06 -25.72
N LEU A 513 19.79 7.13 -24.78
CA LEU A 513 20.73 7.29 -23.67
C LEU A 513 22.20 7.15 -24.09
N SER A 514 22.52 6.26 -25.04
CA SER A 514 23.88 6.12 -25.59
C SER A 514 24.39 7.34 -26.37
N ARG A 515 23.50 8.27 -26.76
CA ARG A 515 23.87 9.52 -27.44
C ARG A 515 24.20 10.67 -26.49
N ARG A 516 23.88 10.57 -25.19
CA ARG A 516 24.21 11.59 -24.17
C ARG A 516 25.34 11.17 -23.23
N ILE A 517 25.54 9.87 -23.04
CA ILE A 517 26.63 9.32 -22.22
C ILE A 517 27.67 8.79 -23.18
N GLY A 518 28.77 9.53 -23.36
CA GLY A 518 29.96 9.01 -24.03
C GLY A 518 30.31 7.66 -23.40
N THR A 519 30.28 6.62 -24.23
CA THR A 519 30.61 5.21 -23.96
C THR A 519 31.26 4.93 -22.61
N GLN A 520 30.46 4.51 -21.62
CA GLN A 520 30.93 3.59 -20.58
C GLN A 520 29.96 2.42 -20.42
N SER A 521 30.53 1.23 -20.56
CA SER A 521 29.91 -0.09 -20.62
C SER A 521 29.06 -0.40 -19.37
N ILE A 522 27.77 -0.61 -19.54
CA ILE A 522 26.91 -1.28 -18.56
C ILE A 522 27.24 -2.79 -18.61
N ARG A 523 27.78 -3.34 -17.52
CA ARG A 523 27.94 -4.79 -17.33
C ARG A 523 26.66 -5.37 -16.72
N ASP A 524 26.18 -6.46 -17.30
CA ASP A 524 25.07 -7.26 -16.80
C ASP A 524 25.57 -8.17 -15.65
N ASP A 525 25.18 -7.87 -14.41
CA ASP A 525 25.21 -8.83 -13.31
C ASP A 525 23.79 -9.37 -13.08
N SER A 526 23.41 -10.35 -13.90
CA SER A 526 22.26 -11.23 -13.61
C SER A 526 22.80 -12.62 -13.27
N GLY A 527 22.96 -12.87 -11.97
CA GLY A 527 23.29 -14.18 -11.44
C GLY A 527 22.15 -15.17 -11.72
N GLY A 528 22.42 -16.16 -12.55
CA GLY A 528 21.50 -17.25 -12.86
C GLY A 528 21.30 -18.18 -11.67
N GLY A 529 20.04 -18.40 -11.29
CA GLY A 529 19.60 -19.46 -10.39
C GLY A 529 18.60 -20.36 -11.11
N SER A 530 19.01 -21.60 -11.38
CA SER A 530 18.26 -22.65 -12.06
C SER A 530 16.98 -23.05 -11.31
N ILE A 531 15.83 -23.03 -11.99
CA ILE A 531 14.66 -23.85 -11.63
C ILE A 531 14.21 -24.65 -12.87
N ARG A 532 14.82 -25.83 -13.04
CA ARG A 532 14.19 -26.95 -13.75
C ARG A 532 13.52 -27.84 -12.71
N ARG A 533 12.20 -28.01 -12.84
CA ARG A 533 11.31 -29.13 -12.44
C ARG A 533 10.03 -28.62 -11.78
N CYS A 534 8.99 -28.43 -12.57
CA CYS A 534 7.72 -29.09 -12.32
C CYS A 534 7.05 -29.32 -13.68
N ALA A 535 6.90 -30.59 -14.02
CA ALA A 535 6.60 -31.08 -15.35
C ALA A 535 5.09 -31.24 -15.57
N ARG A 536 4.68 -31.04 -16.83
CA ARG A 536 3.77 -31.90 -17.60
C ARG A 536 2.54 -32.46 -16.87
N ARG A 537 1.38 -31.89 -17.16
CA ARG A 537 0.17 -32.65 -17.49
C ARG A 537 -0.88 -31.71 -18.10
N GLN A 538 -0.81 -31.51 -19.41
CA GLN A 538 -1.94 -31.05 -20.22
C GLN A 538 -1.61 -31.38 -21.66
N ASP A 539 -1.87 -32.64 -22.01
CA ASP A 539 -2.04 -33.12 -23.37
C ASP A 539 -2.71 -34.49 -23.26
N ARG A 540 -4.05 -34.50 -23.38
CA ARG A 540 -4.86 -35.50 -24.08
C ARG A 540 -6.35 -35.31 -23.78
N GLN A 541 -7.12 -35.32 -24.87
CA GLN A 541 -8.55 -35.62 -25.00
C GLN A 541 -9.53 -34.51 -24.57
N GLU A 542 -10.51 -34.08 -25.37
CA GLU A 542 -11.30 -34.79 -26.38
C GLU A 542 -11.73 -33.89 -27.58
N HIS A 543 -11.51 -34.40 -28.80
CA HIS A 543 -12.55 -34.45 -29.82
C HIS A 543 -13.07 -35.89 -29.82
N ALA A 544 -14.32 -36.08 -29.39
CA ALA A 544 -15.29 -37.13 -29.73
C ALA A 544 -16.33 -37.24 -28.61
#